data_AF-A0A969PQT2-F1
#
_entry.id   AF-A0A969PQT2-F1
#
_cell.length_a   1.000
_cell.length_b   1.000
_cell.length_c   1.000
_cell.angle_alpha   90.00
_cell.angle_beta   90.00
_cell.angle_gamma   90.00
#
_symmetry.space_group_name_H-M   'P 1'
#
loop_
_entity.id
_entity.type
_entity.pdbx_description
1 polymer ?
#
loop_
_entity_poly.entity_id
_entity_poly.type
_entity_poly.pdbx_seq_one_letter_code
_entity_poly.pdbx_strand_id
1 'polypeptide(L)' 'MFLGLITLGVTILSLFGMIKEMKRKNVFGAGFAFVSVAVFGWFSVRTLFAVIFTGGGGVVA' A
#
# COMPACT_ATOMS: atom_id res chain seq x y z
N MET A 1 11.03 -5.75 -8.67
CA MET A 1 11.59 -5.69 -7.29
C MET A 1 11.40 -4.32 -6.65
N PHE A 2 11.99 -3.25 -7.20
CA PHE A 2 11.93 -1.89 -6.61
C PHE A 2 10.51 -1.32 -6.45
N LEU A 3 9.65 -1.41 -7.46
CA LEU A 3 8.28 -0.88 -7.40
C LEU A 3 7.47 -1.44 -6.22
N GLY A 4 7.60 -2.73 -5.92
CA GLY A 4 6.92 -3.36 -4.78
C GLY A 4 7.33 -2.76 -3.44
N LEU A 5 8.64 -2.61 -3.21
CA LEU A 5 9.18 -2.01 -1.99
C LEU A 5 8.73 -0.56 -1.82
N ILE A 6 8.70 0.21 -2.90
CA ILE A 6 8.26 1.62 -2.88
C ILE A 6 6.76 1.68 -2.58
N THR A 7 5.93 0.85 -3.21
CA THR A 7 4.49 0.78 -2.92
C THR A 7 4.19 0.28 -1.51
N LEU A 8 5.04 -0.59 -0.95
CA LEU A 8 4.92 -1.08 0.42
C LEU A 8 5.21 0.04 1.43
N GLY A 9 6.28 0.82 1.20
CA GLY A 9 6.57 2.03 1.99
C GLY A 9 5.44 3.06 1.93
N VAL A 10 4.92 3.34 0.72
CA VAL A 10 3.77 4.23 0.53
C VAL A 10 2.53 3.71 1.26
N THR A 11 2.26 2.40 1.22
CA THR A 11 1.11 1.79 1.93
C THR A 11 1.19 2.01 3.43
N ILE A 12 2.37 1.80 4.04
CA ILE A 12 2.58 2.00 5.48
C ILE A 12 2.35 3.47 5.84
N LEU A 13 2.95 4.40 5.10
CA LEU A 13 2.77 5.84 5.29
C LEU A 13 1.31 6.28 5.15
N SER A 14 0.60 5.72 4.17
CA SER A 14 -0.82 6.00 3.93
C SER A 14 -1.71 5.43 5.04
N LEU A 15 -1.36 4.27 5.62
CA LEU A 15 -2.03 3.69 6.78
C LEU A 15 -1.93 4.62 8.01
N PHE A 16 -0.73 5.17 8.26
CA PHE A 16 -0.52 6.17 9.32
C PHE A 16 -1.28 7.47 9.05
N GLY A 17 -1.33 7.92 7.78
CA GLY A 17 -2.13 9.06 7.34
C GLY A 17 -3.61 8.85 7.64
N MET A 18 -4.16 7.68 7.29
CA MET A 18 -5.55 7.31 7.52
C MET A 18 -5.92 7.37 9.01
N ILE A 19 -5.08 6.80 9.88
CA ILE A 19 -5.30 6.83 11.35
C ILE A 19 -5.28 8.28 11.86
N LYS A 20 -4.36 9.11 11.36
CA LYS A 20 -4.23 10.51 11.77
C LYS A 20 -5.41 11.36 11.28
N GLU A 21 -5.91 11.14 10.07
CA GLU A 21 -7.05 11.85 9.50
C GLU A 21 -8.37 11.45 10.14
N MET A 22 -8.52 10.18 10.50
CA MET A 22 -9.66 9.70 11.28
C MET A 22 -9.72 10.36 12.67
N LYS A 23 -8.56 10.56 13.33
CA LYS A 23 -8.49 11.32 14.59
C LYS A 23 -8.81 12.81 14.42
N ARG A 24 -8.56 13.40 13.26
CA ARG A 24 -8.90 14.80 12.94
C ARG A 24 -10.35 15.00 12.47
N LYS A 25 -11.17 13.93 12.44
CA LYS A 25 -12.53 13.90 11.88
C LYS A 25 -12.60 14.43 10.43
N ASN A 26 -11.49 14.37 9.69
CA ASN A 26 -11.46 14.80 8.30
C ASN A 26 -11.90 13.64 7.40
N VAL A 27 -13.19 13.57 7.11
CA VAL A 27 -13.82 12.46 6.35
C VAL A 27 -13.28 12.37 4.93
N PHE A 28 -12.96 13.50 4.29
CA PHE A 28 -12.35 13.53 2.95
C PHE A 28 -10.91 13.04 2.95
N GLY A 29 -10.12 13.45 3.94
CA GLY A 29 -8.74 12.97 4.10
C GLY A 29 -8.69 11.47 4.38
N ALA A 30 -9.53 11.01 5.33
CA ALA A 30 -9.65 9.60 5.65
C ALA A 30 -10.10 8.76 4.44
N GLY A 31 -11.02 9.27 3.62
CA GLY A 31 -11.45 8.62 2.38
C GLY A 31 -10.33 8.52 1.34
N PHE A 32 -9.56 9.59 1.13
CA PHE A 32 -8.42 9.59 0.22
C PHE A 32 -7.30 8.66 0.68
N ALA A 33 -6.99 8.66 1.98
CA ALA A 33 -6.03 7.75 2.58
C ALA A 33 -6.50 6.29 2.50
N PHE A 34 -7.81 6.02 2.68
CA PHE A 34 -8.37 4.68 2.50
C PHE A 34 -8.22 4.18 1.06
N VAL A 35 -8.53 5.01 0.06
CA VAL A 35 -8.34 4.66 -1.36
C VAL A 35 -6.86 4.44 -1.68
N SER A 36 -5.98 5.26 -1.12
CA SER A 36 -4.53 5.12 -1.27
C SER A 36 -4.02 3.81 -0.67
N VAL A 37 -4.46 3.45 0.54
CA VAL A 37 -4.16 2.14 1.16
C VAL A 37 -4.73 0.99 0.32
N ALA A 38 -5.94 1.12 -0.22
CA ALA A 38 -6.55 0.06 -1.01
C ALA A 38 -5.78 -0.19 -2.32
N VAL A 39 -5.40 0.87 -3.05
CA VAL A 39 -4.68 0.75 -4.32
C VAL A 39 -3.22 0.34 -4.07
N PHE A 40 -2.47 1.12 -3.30
CA PHE A 40 -1.03 0.84 -3.08
C PHE A 40 -0.82 -0.42 -2.23
N GLY A 41 -1.72 -0.72 -1.30
CA GLY A 41 -1.69 -1.93 -0.51
C GLY A 41 -1.95 -3.17 -1.35
N TRP A 42 -2.88 -3.12 -2.31
CA TRP A 42 -3.10 -4.24 -3.24
C TRP A 42 -1.87 -4.54 -4.10
N PHE A 43 -1.23 -3.50 -4.65
CA PHE A 43 0.02 -3.65 -5.41
C PHE A 43 1.17 -4.19 -4.54
N SER A 44 1.27 -3.69 -3.31
CA SER A 44 2.26 -4.14 -2.32
C SER A 44 2.08 -5.63 -1.97
N VAL A 45 0.86 -6.06 -1.63
CA VAL A 45 0.55 -7.45 -1.27
C VAL A 45 0.81 -8.41 -2.44
N ARG A 46 0.36 -8.06 -3.66
CA ARG A 46 0.62 -8.86 -4.86
C ARG A 46 2.12 -9.03 -5.12
N THR A 47 2.89 -7.97 -4.91
CA THR A 47 4.35 -8.02 -5.10
C THR A 47 5.01 -8.85 -4.01
N LEU A 48 4.61 -8.69 -2.75
CA LEU A 48 5.15 -9.45 -1.63
C LEU A 48 4.83 -10.94 -1.77
N PHE A 49 3.61 -11.27 -2.21
CA PHE A 49 3.18 -12.63 -2.47
C PHE A 49 3.98 -13.26 -3.61
N ALA A 50 4.21 -12.54 -4.72
CA ALA A 50 5.05 -13.02 -5.81
C ALA A 50 6.50 -13.29 -5.36
N VAL A 51 7.08 -12.39 -4.56
CA VAL A 51 8.45 -12.56 -4.04
C VAL A 51 8.56 -13.79 -3.12
N ILE A 52 7.59 -14.00 -2.23
CA ILE A 52 7.62 -15.07 -1.24
C ILE A 52 7.27 -16.44 -1.86
N PHE A 53 6.22 -16.52 -2.67
CA PHE A 53 5.68 -17.80 -3.15
C PHE A 53 6.21 -18.21 -4.53
N THR A 54 6.68 -17.28 -5.36
CA THR A 54 7.18 -17.59 -6.71
C THR A 54 8.71 -17.63 -6.76
N GLY A 55 9.42 -17.28 -5.67
CA GLY A 55 10.88 -17.35 -5.59
C GLY A 55 11.65 -16.43 -6.54
N GLY A 56 10.95 -15.73 -7.44
CA GLY A 56 11.50 -14.79 -8.40
C GLY A 56 10.84 -13.44 -8.21
N GLY A 57 11.64 -12.44 -7.83
CA GLY A 57 11.22 -11.04 -7.78
C GLY A 57 11.02 -10.47 -9.19
N GLY A 58 10.06 -10.98 -9.94
CA GLY A 58 9.72 -10.53 -11.27
C GLY A 58 8.21 -10.53 -11.37
N VAL A 59 7.65 -9.37 -11.70
CA VAL A 59 6.34 -9.26 -12.32
C VAL A 59 6.19 -10.40 -13.32
N VAL A 60 5.16 -11.22 -13.14
CA VAL A 60 4.63 -12.05 -14.23
C VAL A 60 4.29 -11.10 -15.37
N ALA A 61 5.17 -11.09 -16.37
CA ALA A 61 4.85 -10.68 -17.73
C ALA A 61 4.45 -11.96 -18.48
#